data_AF-F7VZW7-F1
#
_entry.id   AF-F7VZW7-F1
#
_cell.length_a   1.000
_cell.length_b   1.000
_cell.length_c   1.000
_cell.angle_alpha   90.00
_cell.angle_beta   90.00
_cell.angle_gamma   90.00
#
_symmetry.space_group_name_H-M   'P 1'
#
loop_
_entity.id
_entity.type
_entity.pdbx_description
1 polymer ?
#
loop_
_entity_poly.entity_id
_entity_poly.type
_entity_poly.pdbx_seq_one_letter_code
_entity_poly.pdbx_strand_id
1 'polypeptide(L)'
;MPRYKTEWFDSLVAAAGSLLNESPSISTDEACQKLESSVPEQLTARQLTGSAGRYMIKNFTTRTPQSHTRQQFTLAVLACLLLPYRIRPEHDTTSASENSSENENNEDSLPLTKRLVRSVARAISPVLPKPNHGNPDDLDDSSANQQLRTQLTTQCLAAADAAFKIFELLAARDPEILDNTDVLLTLIAYTNPGEEWTTPDLAARATLLLKQHFDSFEESSSKKQDFITTTVLPSYLRPLFSKSSPQSSITPSGRPSAYGANPDARPSGLPDDSSATKPWKFVDLHAVTVFEWTVSEADGETTITKSWPLFIPVVLTLADDNSTYVRKRGLVILGEFLDKFPSRILSDTGLNKVFEDTVLPSLSYLPSITPEEESAELLGPAYAALRYLAGKLSGEGKKNKLLDRVVREGILLGYFHAKEHDIIPMLSTILTDPFASLHQPTLLSAIRALQAVLATCWPRIPNSPWQDEIINSLVLCWLNLGTSSTSDNFLAIRQALVHAADALAAVLATEEEEGKPAINLSKVVAPLVAKEPSLSQLFSATASNKEGQDSGLES
;
A
#
# COMPACT_ATOMS: atom_id res chain seq x y z
N MET A 1 45.66 -11.59 -29.33
CA MET A 1 45.27 -11.39 -27.90
C MET A 1 44.39 -12.57 -27.50
N PRO A 2 44.80 -13.44 -26.56
CA PRO A 2 44.12 -14.71 -26.33
C PRO A 2 42.79 -14.51 -25.58
N ARG A 3 41.75 -15.22 -26.02
CA ARG A 3 40.37 -15.23 -25.52
C ARG A 3 40.18 -15.83 -24.10
N TYR A 4 41.22 -15.81 -23.26
CA TYR A 4 41.27 -16.54 -21.97
C TYR A 4 40.77 -15.74 -20.75
N LYS A 5 40.19 -14.54 -20.91
CA LYS A 5 39.96 -13.61 -19.78
C LYS A 5 38.50 -13.41 -19.35
N THR A 6 37.52 -14.07 -19.97
CA THR A 6 36.09 -13.80 -19.72
C THR A 6 35.30 -14.94 -19.06
N GLU A 7 35.78 -16.18 -19.07
CA GLU A 7 35.01 -17.32 -18.55
C GLU A 7 35.07 -17.49 -17.02
N TRP A 8 36.07 -16.90 -16.36
CA TRP A 8 36.26 -17.10 -14.91
C TRP A 8 35.10 -16.55 -14.09
N PHE A 9 34.54 -15.40 -14.47
CA PHE A 9 33.45 -14.77 -13.73
C PHE A 9 32.14 -15.52 -13.97
N ASP A 10 31.85 -15.92 -15.22
CA ASP A 10 30.71 -16.79 -15.53
C ASP A 10 30.81 -18.13 -14.74
N SER A 11 32.03 -18.67 -14.58
CA SER A 11 32.29 -19.87 -13.78
C SER A 11 32.07 -19.63 -12.28
N LEU A 12 32.48 -18.47 -11.75
CA LEU A 12 32.25 -18.10 -10.36
C LEU A 12 30.76 -17.92 -10.06
N VAL A 13 30.01 -17.30 -10.98
CA VAL A 13 28.54 -17.17 -10.87
C VAL A 13 27.87 -18.54 -10.94
N ALA A 14 28.34 -19.44 -11.81
CA ALA A 14 27.84 -20.82 -11.86
C ALA A 14 28.16 -21.62 -10.57
N ALA A 15 29.32 -21.38 -9.96
CA ALA A 15 29.66 -21.97 -8.66
C ALA A 15 28.72 -21.47 -7.55
N ALA A 16 28.42 -20.17 -7.52
CA ALA A 16 27.40 -19.61 -6.62
C ALA A 16 26.03 -20.25 -6.85
N GLY A 17 25.69 -20.57 -8.10
CA GLY A 17 24.45 -21.26 -8.43
C GLY A 17 24.38 -22.69 -7.93
N SER A 18 25.46 -23.44 -8.09
CA SER A 18 25.57 -24.81 -7.58
C SER A 18 25.42 -24.81 -6.06
N LEU A 19 26.06 -23.85 -5.38
CA LEU A 19 25.97 -23.69 -3.94
C LEU A 19 24.55 -23.38 -3.44
N LEU A 20 23.84 -22.46 -4.10
CA LEU A 20 22.46 -22.12 -3.75
C LEU A 20 21.49 -23.28 -4.00
N ASN A 21 21.75 -24.11 -5.02
CA ASN A 21 20.95 -25.30 -5.28
C ASN A 21 21.17 -26.39 -4.22
N GLU A 22 22.40 -26.55 -3.71
CA GLU A 22 22.72 -27.49 -2.63
C GLU A 22 22.20 -27.01 -1.27
N SER A 23 22.18 -25.70 -1.02
CA SER A 23 21.80 -25.10 0.26
C SER A 23 20.99 -23.81 0.04
N PRO A 24 19.67 -23.92 -0.21
CA PRO A 24 18.84 -22.76 -0.57
C PRO A 24 18.67 -21.74 0.56
N SER A 25 18.88 -22.14 1.82
CA SER A 25 18.80 -21.28 3.00
C SER A 25 20.17 -20.83 3.53
N ILE A 26 21.23 -20.94 2.72
CA ILE A 26 22.57 -20.51 3.11
C ILE A 26 22.61 -19.00 3.36
N SER A 27 23.30 -18.58 4.43
CA SER A 27 23.50 -17.15 4.67
C SER A 27 24.47 -16.56 3.65
N THR A 28 24.32 -15.27 3.34
CA THR A 28 25.24 -14.56 2.42
C THR A 28 26.71 -14.68 2.84
N ASP A 29 27.00 -14.63 4.14
CA ASP A 29 28.37 -14.71 4.65
C ASP A 29 28.95 -16.12 4.48
N GLU A 30 28.18 -17.15 4.82
CA GLU A 30 28.59 -18.54 4.61
C GLU A 30 28.74 -18.87 3.12
N ALA A 31 27.88 -18.31 2.27
CA ALA A 31 27.98 -18.47 0.83
C ALA A 31 29.27 -17.87 0.27
N CYS A 32 29.62 -16.65 0.69
CA CYS A 32 30.88 -16.02 0.28
C CYS A 32 32.11 -16.80 0.76
N GLN A 33 32.11 -17.32 1.99
CA GLN A 33 33.20 -18.17 2.51
C GLN A 33 33.41 -19.42 1.64
N LYS A 34 32.34 -20.11 1.24
CA LYS A 34 32.44 -21.30 0.37
C LYS A 34 32.87 -20.97 -1.05
N LEU A 35 32.66 -19.73 -1.51
CA LEU A 35 33.09 -19.26 -2.84
C LEU A 35 34.55 -18.82 -2.91
N GLU A 36 35.25 -18.66 -1.78
CA GLU A 36 36.64 -18.18 -1.74
C GLU A 36 37.61 -19.02 -2.58
N SER A 37 37.38 -20.34 -2.65
CA SER A 37 38.19 -21.27 -3.46
C SER A 37 37.97 -21.10 -4.97
N SER A 38 36.83 -20.54 -5.36
CA SER A 38 36.46 -20.33 -6.77
C SER A 38 36.88 -18.94 -7.27
N VAL A 39 37.24 -18.01 -6.38
CA VAL A 39 37.77 -16.69 -6.76
C VAL A 39 39.23 -16.82 -7.21
N PRO A 40 39.63 -16.22 -8.35
CA PRO A 40 41.03 -16.24 -8.80
C PRO A 40 42.02 -15.74 -7.74
N GLU A 41 43.21 -16.35 -7.66
CA GLU A 41 44.25 -15.93 -6.69
C GLU A 41 44.71 -14.47 -6.90
N GLN A 42 44.63 -13.97 -8.14
CA GLN A 42 44.99 -12.61 -8.51
C GLN A 42 44.03 -12.06 -9.56
N LEU A 43 43.46 -10.88 -9.30
CA LEU A 43 42.61 -10.16 -10.23
C LEU A 43 42.83 -8.64 -10.11
N THR A 44 42.51 -7.87 -11.15
CA THR A 44 42.52 -6.39 -11.07
C THR A 44 41.11 -5.84 -10.92
N ALA A 45 40.97 -4.63 -10.36
CA ALA A 45 39.69 -3.95 -10.26
C ALA A 45 38.99 -3.81 -11.63
N ARG A 46 39.77 -3.53 -12.70
CA ARG A 46 39.26 -3.48 -14.08
C ARG A 46 38.75 -4.84 -14.58
N GLN A 47 39.42 -5.93 -14.22
CA GLN A 47 38.96 -7.28 -14.58
C GLN A 47 37.63 -7.61 -13.89
N LEU A 48 37.48 -7.29 -12.60
CA LEU A 48 36.23 -7.47 -11.88
C LEU A 48 35.11 -6.61 -12.49
N THR A 49 35.30 -5.29 -12.55
CA THR A 49 34.32 -4.35 -13.11
C THR A 49 33.93 -4.72 -14.53
N GLY A 50 34.92 -5.01 -15.39
CA GLY A 50 34.65 -5.35 -16.79
C GLY A 50 33.92 -6.68 -16.96
N SER A 51 34.21 -7.69 -16.14
CA SER A 51 33.55 -9.00 -16.22
C SER A 51 32.14 -8.96 -15.63
N ALA A 52 31.97 -8.29 -14.48
CA ALA A 52 30.67 -8.06 -13.86
C ALA A 52 29.75 -7.24 -14.79
N GLY A 53 30.25 -6.15 -15.36
CA GLY A 53 29.48 -5.33 -16.30
C GLY A 53 29.03 -6.09 -17.55
N ARG A 54 29.92 -6.90 -18.15
CA ARG A 54 29.55 -7.77 -19.29
C ARG A 54 28.52 -8.83 -18.92
N TYR A 55 28.66 -9.48 -17.76
CA TYR A 55 27.69 -10.45 -17.28
C TYR A 55 26.31 -9.81 -17.07
N MET A 56 26.29 -8.63 -16.45
CA MET A 56 25.07 -7.85 -16.22
C MET A 56 24.38 -7.50 -17.55
N ILE A 57 25.11 -6.96 -18.53
CA ILE A 57 24.56 -6.63 -19.86
C ILE A 57 24.02 -7.88 -20.55
N LYS A 58 24.76 -8.99 -20.52
CA LYS A 58 24.40 -10.24 -21.19
C LYS A 58 23.12 -10.87 -20.62
N ASN A 59 22.92 -10.82 -19.30
CA ASN A 59 21.91 -11.64 -18.62
C ASN A 59 20.71 -10.85 -18.05
N PHE A 60 20.83 -9.55 -17.81
CA PHE A 60 19.75 -8.76 -17.17
C PHE A 60 19.06 -7.75 -18.08
N THR A 61 19.54 -7.57 -19.32
CA THR A 61 18.96 -6.59 -20.26
C THR A 61 17.89 -7.17 -21.18
N THR A 62 17.71 -8.49 -21.20
CA THR A 62 16.73 -9.19 -22.03
C THR A 62 15.64 -9.84 -21.18
N ARG A 63 14.41 -9.90 -21.70
CA ARG A 63 13.27 -10.57 -21.03
C ARG A 63 13.35 -12.10 -20.98
N THR A 64 14.42 -12.69 -21.49
CA THR A 64 14.58 -14.16 -21.51
C THR A 64 14.81 -14.65 -20.09
N PRO A 65 13.89 -15.46 -19.52
CA PRO A 65 14.00 -15.94 -18.15
C PRO A 65 15.24 -16.83 -18.03
N GLN A 66 16.22 -16.39 -17.25
CA GLN A 66 17.24 -17.27 -16.69
C GLN A 66 17.01 -17.30 -15.19
N SER A 67 16.70 -18.48 -14.65
CA SER A 67 16.02 -18.62 -13.35
C SER A 67 16.89 -18.40 -12.12
N HIS A 68 18.19 -18.07 -12.22
CA HIS A 68 19.05 -18.02 -11.02
C HIS A 68 20.12 -16.91 -10.97
N THR A 69 20.06 -15.90 -11.83
CA THR A 69 21.27 -15.13 -12.17
C THR A 69 21.58 -13.92 -11.28
N ARG A 70 20.59 -13.26 -10.66
CA ARG A 70 20.80 -12.01 -9.88
C ARG A 70 21.49 -12.23 -8.52
N GLN A 71 21.04 -13.22 -7.75
CA GLN A 71 21.64 -13.55 -6.44
C GLN A 71 23.04 -14.15 -6.63
N GLN A 72 23.21 -15.05 -7.60
CA GLN A 72 24.53 -15.60 -7.92
C GLN A 72 25.52 -14.51 -8.32
N PHE A 73 25.07 -13.54 -9.12
CA PHE A 73 25.89 -12.40 -9.54
C PHE A 73 26.35 -11.55 -8.35
N THR A 74 25.43 -11.15 -7.47
CA THR A 74 25.76 -10.31 -6.30
C THR A 74 26.67 -11.04 -5.31
N LEU A 75 26.45 -12.34 -5.08
CA LEU A 75 27.35 -13.17 -4.29
C LEU A 75 28.76 -13.28 -4.90
N ALA A 76 28.86 -13.47 -6.21
CA ALA A 76 30.15 -13.55 -6.91
C ALA A 76 30.94 -12.23 -6.80
N VAL A 77 30.26 -11.08 -6.95
CA VAL A 77 30.89 -9.77 -6.76
C VAL A 77 31.32 -9.57 -5.31
N LEU A 78 30.46 -9.90 -4.34
CA LEU A 78 30.76 -9.75 -2.92
C LEU A 78 31.94 -10.64 -2.50
N ALA A 79 31.97 -11.90 -2.94
CA ALA A 79 33.07 -12.83 -2.66
C ALA A 79 34.42 -12.30 -3.18
N CYS A 80 34.44 -11.62 -4.33
CA CYS A 80 35.66 -10.97 -4.81
C CYS A 80 36.08 -9.77 -3.93
N LEU A 81 35.12 -8.95 -3.48
CA LEU A 81 35.39 -7.75 -2.67
C LEU A 81 35.79 -8.06 -1.22
N LEU A 82 35.33 -9.19 -0.67
CA LEU A 82 35.73 -9.68 0.65
C LEU A 82 37.18 -10.19 0.69
N LEU A 83 37.82 -10.38 -0.48
CA LEU A 83 39.22 -10.79 -0.60
C LEU A 83 40.08 -9.65 -1.19
N PRO A 84 40.19 -8.48 -0.52
CA PRO A 84 40.85 -7.30 -1.09
C PRO A 84 42.33 -7.54 -1.41
N TYR A 85 42.98 -8.47 -0.71
CA TYR A 85 44.38 -8.85 -0.94
C TYR A 85 44.61 -9.57 -2.28
N ARG A 86 43.57 -10.14 -2.90
CA ARG A 86 43.64 -10.73 -4.23
C ARG A 86 43.45 -9.70 -5.35
N ILE A 87 42.98 -8.50 -5.01
CA ILE A 87 42.78 -7.39 -5.95
C ILE A 87 44.05 -6.55 -6.03
N ARG A 88 44.78 -6.65 -7.15
CA ARG A 88 46.01 -5.88 -7.35
C ARG A 88 45.70 -4.41 -7.62
N PRO A 89 46.42 -3.46 -7.00
CA PRO A 89 46.39 -2.06 -7.40
C PRO A 89 46.94 -1.94 -8.84
N GLU A 90 46.25 -1.20 -9.70
CA GLU A 90 46.77 -0.90 -11.03
C GLU A 90 47.90 0.14 -10.87
N HIS A 91 49.10 -0.18 -11.34
CA HIS A 91 50.11 0.84 -11.58
C HIS A 91 49.72 1.57 -12.87
N ASP A 92 49.53 2.89 -12.79
CA ASP A 92 49.25 3.75 -13.94
C ASP A 92 50.30 3.54 -15.03
N THR A 93 49.94 2.79 -16.06
CA THR A 93 50.57 2.93 -17.37
C THR A 93 49.64 3.79 -18.21
N THR A 94 49.91 5.09 -18.19
CA THR A 94 49.50 6.07 -19.18
C THR A 94 49.66 5.51 -20.59
N SER A 95 48.53 5.36 -21.30
CA SER A 95 48.34 5.57 -22.75
C SER A 95 47.13 4.79 -23.25
N ALA A 96 45.97 5.42 -23.26
CA ALA A 96 44.92 5.07 -24.20
C ALA A 96 44.41 6.37 -24.81
N SER A 97 44.62 6.46 -26.12
CA SER A 97 44.33 7.60 -27.00
C SER A 97 42.95 8.20 -26.77
N GLU A 98 42.93 9.49 -26.47
CA GLU A 98 41.81 10.39 -26.68
C GLU A 98 41.47 10.39 -28.18
N ASN A 99 40.43 9.65 -28.55
CA ASN A 99 39.66 9.87 -29.78
C ASN A 99 38.36 9.09 -29.66
N SER A 100 37.35 9.69 -29.03
CA SER A 100 35.95 9.40 -29.34
C SER A 100 35.08 10.58 -28.94
N SER A 101 34.24 10.98 -29.89
CA SER A 101 33.32 12.11 -29.89
C SER A 101 32.46 12.23 -28.63
N GLU A 102 32.25 13.47 -28.22
CA GLU A 102 31.30 13.92 -27.20
C GLU A 102 29.90 13.35 -27.48
N ASN A 103 29.50 12.34 -26.70
CA ASN A 103 28.12 11.95 -26.47
C ASN A 103 27.96 11.82 -24.95
N GLU A 104 27.02 12.57 -24.36
CA GLU A 104 26.77 12.69 -22.92
C GLU A 104 26.31 11.37 -22.23
N ASN A 105 26.39 10.22 -22.90
CA ASN A 105 26.06 8.89 -22.38
C ASN A 105 27.27 7.92 -22.36
N ASN A 106 28.50 8.44 -22.31
CA ASN A 106 29.72 7.60 -22.33
C ASN A 106 29.83 6.72 -21.07
N GLU A 107 29.38 5.46 -21.15
CA GLU A 107 29.52 4.42 -20.11
C GLU A 107 30.98 4.16 -19.68
N ASP A 108 31.95 4.59 -20.50
CA ASP A 108 33.38 4.43 -20.27
C ASP A 108 34.07 5.60 -19.55
N SER A 109 33.37 6.71 -19.26
CA SER A 109 33.94 7.87 -18.55
C SER A 109 33.93 7.76 -17.02
N LEU A 110 33.11 6.86 -16.45
CA LEU A 110 32.99 6.68 -15.00
C LEU A 110 34.19 5.92 -14.41
N PRO A 111 34.63 6.27 -13.18
CA PRO A 111 35.59 5.46 -12.43
C PRO A 111 35.15 3.99 -12.35
N LEU A 112 36.11 3.06 -12.42
CA LEU A 112 35.85 1.62 -12.44
C LEU A 112 34.99 1.12 -11.26
N THR A 113 35.14 1.75 -10.10
CA THR A 113 34.37 1.42 -8.90
C THR A 113 32.92 1.89 -8.99
N LYS A 114 32.66 3.11 -9.50
CA LYS A 114 31.30 3.61 -9.78
C LYS A 114 30.58 2.75 -10.82
N ARG A 115 31.29 2.25 -11.84
CA ARG A 115 30.75 1.29 -12.82
C ARG A 115 30.33 -0.04 -12.19
N LEU A 116 31.11 -0.54 -11.22
CA LEU A 116 30.79 -1.77 -10.49
C LEU A 116 29.54 -1.57 -9.62
N VAL A 117 29.50 -0.49 -8.83
CA VAL A 117 28.33 -0.15 -7.98
C VAL A 117 27.06 -0.03 -8.82
N ARG A 118 27.12 0.67 -9.96
CA ARG A 118 25.99 0.78 -10.89
C ARG A 118 25.53 -0.59 -11.41
N SER A 119 26.46 -1.50 -11.71
CA SER A 119 26.13 -2.86 -12.16
C SER A 119 25.45 -3.67 -11.06
N VAL A 120 25.86 -3.49 -9.80
CA VAL A 120 25.22 -4.11 -8.62
C VAL A 120 23.83 -3.54 -8.38
N ALA A 121 23.66 -2.21 -8.48
CA ALA A 121 22.33 -1.57 -8.39
C ALA A 121 21.37 -2.09 -9.46
N ARG A 122 21.81 -2.19 -10.73
CA ARG A 122 21.00 -2.78 -11.80
C ARG A 122 20.62 -4.24 -11.56
N ALA A 123 21.46 -5.00 -10.85
CA ALA A 123 21.17 -6.40 -10.53
C ALA A 123 20.02 -6.55 -9.52
N ILE A 124 19.80 -5.56 -8.65
CA ILE A 124 18.71 -5.57 -7.65
C ILE A 124 17.58 -4.58 -7.99
N SER A 125 17.66 -3.91 -9.14
CA SER A 125 16.70 -2.92 -9.59
C SER A 125 15.39 -3.61 -10.03
N PRO A 126 14.24 -3.30 -9.40
CA PRO A 126 12.93 -3.82 -9.79
C PRO A 126 12.37 -3.14 -11.06
N VAL A 127 13.16 -3.10 -12.13
CA VAL A 127 12.76 -2.57 -13.45
C VAL A 127 12.71 -3.69 -14.47
N LEU A 128 11.58 -3.80 -15.16
CA LEU A 128 11.41 -4.79 -16.21
C LEU A 128 12.23 -4.40 -17.45
N PRO A 129 13.03 -5.33 -18.02
CA PRO A 129 13.76 -5.07 -19.24
C PRO A 129 12.84 -4.74 -20.42
N LYS A 130 13.30 -3.86 -21.31
CA LYS A 130 12.58 -3.53 -22.55
C LYS A 130 12.49 -4.79 -23.46
N PRO A 131 11.37 -5.03 -24.14
CA PRO A 131 11.27 -6.11 -25.12
C PRO A 131 12.22 -5.86 -26.31
N ASN A 132 12.93 -6.90 -26.76
CA ASN A 132 13.98 -6.74 -27.78
C ASN A 132 13.43 -6.34 -29.16
N HIS A 133 12.23 -6.78 -29.55
CA HIS A 133 11.52 -6.38 -30.78
C HIS A 133 10.06 -6.88 -30.70
N GLY A 134 9.21 -6.24 -29.91
CA GLY A 134 7.78 -6.57 -29.80
C GLY A 134 6.93 -5.32 -30.01
N ASN A 135 5.70 -5.49 -30.52
CA ASN A 135 4.75 -4.39 -30.57
C ASN A 135 4.44 -3.98 -29.12
N PRO A 136 4.43 -2.70 -28.72
CA PRO A 136 4.02 -2.30 -27.37
C PRO A 136 2.64 -2.85 -26.95
N ASP A 137 1.80 -3.28 -27.90
CA ASP A 137 0.51 -3.93 -27.66
C ASP A 137 0.61 -5.41 -27.23
N ASP A 138 1.77 -6.09 -27.38
CA ASP A 138 2.00 -7.46 -26.86
C ASP A 138 2.11 -7.48 -25.32
N LEU A 139 1.86 -6.34 -24.66
CA LEU A 139 1.95 -6.11 -23.22
C LEU A 139 0.58 -6.28 -22.51
N ASP A 140 -0.46 -6.71 -23.20
CA ASP A 140 -1.82 -6.78 -22.67
C ASP A 140 -2.22 -8.14 -22.06
N ASP A 141 -1.36 -9.17 -22.08
CA ASP A 141 -1.60 -10.39 -21.31
C ASP A 141 -1.22 -10.16 -19.83
N SER A 142 -2.21 -9.66 -19.07
CA SER A 142 -2.09 -9.31 -17.64
C SER A 142 -1.46 -10.42 -16.80
N SER A 143 -1.74 -11.69 -17.13
CA SER A 143 -1.30 -12.85 -16.36
C SER A 143 0.21 -13.11 -16.50
N ALA A 144 0.74 -13.04 -17.73
CA ALA A 144 2.16 -13.23 -18.01
C ALA A 144 3.01 -12.10 -17.43
N ASN A 145 2.51 -10.86 -17.50
CA ASN A 145 3.20 -9.71 -16.91
C ASN A 145 3.24 -9.76 -15.38
N GLN A 146 2.16 -10.23 -14.75
CA GLN A 146 2.13 -10.42 -13.29
C GLN A 146 3.15 -11.48 -12.86
N GLN A 147 3.25 -12.61 -13.58
CA GLN A 147 4.26 -13.64 -13.31
C GLN A 147 5.69 -13.10 -13.47
N LEU A 148 5.96 -12.36 -14.55
CA LEU A 148 7.27 -11.73 -14.77
C LEU A 148 7.62 -10.74 -13.66
N ARG A 149 6.64 -9.97 -13.18
CA ARG A 149 6.82 -9.05 -12.05
C ARG A 149 7.15 -9.80 -10.77
N THR A 150 6.35 -10.79 -10.38
CA THR A 150 6.59 -11.58 -9.17
C THR A 150 7.94 -12.30 -9.22
N GLN A 151 8.32 -12.82 -10.39
CA GLN A 151 9.64 -13.42 -10.57
C GLN A 151 10.75 -12.38 -10.39
N LEU A 152 10.61 -11.18 -10.98
CA LEU A 152 11.59 -10.11 -10.83
C LEU A 152 11.73 -9.67 -9.37
N THR A 153 10.63 -9.40 -8.67
CA THR A 153 10.66 -8.92 -7.27
C THR A 153 11.29 -9.96 -6.34
N THR A 154 10.96 -11.24 -6.54
CA THR A 154 11.59 -12.37 -5.82
C THR A 154 13.10 -12.43 -6.07
N GLN A 155 13.55 -12.29 -7.33
CA GLN A 155 14.97 -12.33 -7.64
C GLN A 155 15.73 -11.11 -7.12
N CYS A 156 15.12 -9.93 -7.12
CA CYS A 156 15.68 -8.72 -6.53
C CYS A 156 15.87 -8.89 -5.01
N LEU A 157 14.84 -9.37 -4.31
CA LEU A 157 14.90 -9.64 -2.88
C LEU A 157 16.01 -10.63 -2.53
N ALA A 158 16.12 -11.74 -3.27
CA ALA A 158 17.15 -12.75 -3.03
C ALA A 158 18.58 -12.20 -3.23
N ALA A 159 18.77 -11.24 -4.14
CA ALA A 159 20.06 -10.62 -4.43
C ALA A 159 20.40 -9.41 -3.53
N ALA A 160 19.42 -8.90 -2.79
CA ALA A 160 19.54 -7.62 -2.08
C ALA A 160 20.58 -7.65 -0.96
N ASP A 161 20.58 -8.65 -0.06
CA ASP A 161 21.51 -8.64 1.08
C ASP A 161 22.98 -8.55 0.65
N ALA A 162 23.39 -9.36 -0.33
CA ALA A 162 24.73 -9.32 -0.89
C ALA A 162 25.05 -7.96 -1.55
N ALA A 163 24.09 -7.39 -2.30
CA ALA A 163 24.25 -6.08 -2.91
C ALA A 163 24.41 -4.95 -1.89
N PHE A 164 23.62 -4.95 -0.82
CA PHE A 164 23.73 -3.95 0.25
C PHE A 164 25.06 -4.06 1.00
N LYS A 165 25.57 -5.29 1.24
CA LYS A 165 26.92 -5.48 1.81
C LYS A 165 27.99 -4.91 0.88
N ILE A 166 27.83 -5.06 -0.44
CA ILE A 166 28.74 -4.43 -1.43
C ILE A 166 28.67 -2.90 -1.32
N PHE A 167 27.48 -2.31 -1.25
CA PHE A 167 27.33 -0.85 -1.11
C PHE A 167 27.97 -0.33 0.16
N GLU A 168 27.74 -0.98 1.30
CA GLU A 168 28.33 -0.60 2.58
C GLU A 168 29.87 -0.70 2.57
N LEU A 169 30.42 -1.80 2.06
CA LEU A 169 31.87 -2.00 1.97
C LEU A 169 32.55 -0.93 1.08
N LEU A 170 31.89 -0.54 0.00
CA LEU A 170 32.42 0.44 -0.95
C LEU A 170 32.22 1.87 -0.44
N ALA A 171 31.05 2.21 0.09
CA ALA A 171 30.75 3.52 0.66
C ALA A 171 31.59 3.83 1.90
N ALA A 172 31.95 2.82 2.70
CA ALA A 172 32.86 2.99 3.83
C ALA A 172 34.28 3.42 3.40
N ARG A 173 34.68 3.14 2.15
CA ARG A 173 35.97 3.56 1.59
C ARG A 173 35.89 4.89 0.87
N ASP A 174 34.80 5.12 0.14
CA ASP A 174 34.53 6.32 -0.64
C ASP A 174 33.03 6.63 -0.60
N PRO A 175 32.57 7.60 0.22
CA PRO A 175 31.15 7.96 0.31
C PRO A 175 30.55 8.48 -1.00
N GLU A 176 31.36 9.03 -1.92
CA GLU A 176 30.90 9.54 -3.22
C GLU A 176 30.73 8.43 -4.26
N ILE A 177 31.09 7.19 -3.94
CA ILE A 177 30.97 6.06 -4.84
C ILE A 177 29.52 5.74 -5.22
N LEU A 178 28.57 6.13 -4.35
CA LEU A 178 27.14 5.98 -4.54
C LEU A 178 26.52 7.15 -5.33
N ASP A 179 27.29 8.20 -5.63
CA ASP A 179 26.81 9.39 -6.35
C ASP A 179 26.59 9.08 -7.84
N ASN A 180 25.48 8.40 -8.10
CA ASN A 180 24.98 8.00 -9.39
C ASN A 180 23.46 7.84 -9.34
N THR A 181 22.75 8.43 -10.29
CA THR A 181 21.28 8.44 -10.32
C THR A 181 20.67 7.03 -10.27
N ASP A 182 21.15 6.08 -11.06
CA ASP A 182 20.60 4.71 -11.08
C ASP A 182 20.78 4.03 -9.70
N VAL A 183 21.90 4.28 -9.03
CA VAL A 183 22.21 3.73 -7.72
C VAL A 183 21.30 4.35 -6.66
N LEU A 184 21.16 5.67 -6.65
CA LEU A 184 20.33 6.39 -5.69
C LEU A 184 18.85 6.05 -5.84
N LEU A 185 18.32 6.00 -7.07
CA LEU A 185 16.94 5.56 -7.33
C LEU A 185 16.70 4.13 -6.86
N THR A 186 17.67 3.23 -7.11
CA THR A 186 17.60 1.85 -6.61
C THR A 186 17.57 1.82 -5.08
N LEU A 187 18.46 2.54 -4.39
CA LEU A 187 18.47 2.61 -2.93
C LEU A 187 17.15 3.17 -2.38
N ILE A 188 16.63 4.25 -2.96
CA ILE A 188 15.35 4.84 -2.56
C ILE A 188 14.22 3.82 -2.68
N ALA A 189 14.17 3.03 -3.75
CA ALA A 189 13.15 2.01 -3.93
C ALA A 189 13.14 0.90 -2.87
N TYR A 190 14.22 0.73 -2.11
CA TYR A 190 14.28 -0.23 -1.00
C TYR A 190 13.85 0.36 0.35
N THR A 191 13.61 1.67 0.45
CA THR A 191 13.28 2.37 1.71
C THR A 191 11.89 2.05 2.28
N ASN A 192 10.96 1.56 1.45
CA ASN A 192 9.60 1.25 1.89
C ASN A 192 9.47 -0.26 2.20
N PRO A 193 9.33 -0.67 3.49
CA PRO A 193 9.26 -2.07 3.88
C PRO A 193 8.01 -2.82 3.38
N GLY A 194 7.02 -2.12 2.82
CA GLY A 194 5.82 -2.71 2.23
C GLY A 194 6.01 -3.25 0.80
N GLU A 195 7.16 -3.05 0.18
CA GLU A 195 7.42 -3.52 -1.18
C GLU A 195 7.88 -4.98 -1.23
N GLU A 196 7.46 -5.71 -2.27
CA GLU A 196 7.74 -7.14 -2.44
C GLU A 196 9.23 -7.49 -2.57
N TRP A 197 10.07 -6.53 -2.97
CA TRP A 197 11.50 -6.73 -3.21
C TRP A 197 12.39 -6.35 -2.01
N THR A 198 11.81 -5.95 -0.87
CA THR A 198 12.58 -5.49 0.30
C THR A 198 12.11 -6.13 1.60
N THR A 199 12.85 -5.89 2.67
CA THR A 199 12.51 -6.30 4.05
C THR A 199 12.70 -5.12 5.00
N PRO A 200 12.17 -5.17 6.23
CA PRO A 200 12.41 -4.12 7.21
C PRO A 200 13.91 -3.84 7.48
N ASP A 201 14.76 -4.88 7.45
CA ASP A 201 16.21 -4.74 7.61
C ASP A 201 16.86 -4.03 6.41
N LEU A 202 16.53 -4.48 5.19
CA LEU A 202 17.04 -3.85 3.96
C LEU A 202 16.58 -2.40 3.82
N ALA A 203 15.34 -2.10 4.21
CA ALA A 203 14.81 -0.74 4.24
C ALA A 203 15.60 0.15 5.22
N ALA A 204 15.90 -0.36 6.42
CA ALA A 204 16.72 0.38 7.39
C ALA A 204 18.14 0.65 6.85
N ARG A 205 18.77 -0.32 6.19
CA ARG A 205 20.10 -0.17 5.57
C ARG A 205 20.08 0.83 4.40
N ALA A 206 19.05 0.78 3.55
CA ALA A 206 18.85 1.73 2.46
C ALA A 206 18.71 3.17 2.96
N THR A 207 17.84 3.38 3.96
CA THR A 207 17.66 4.68 4.59
C THR A 207 18.96 5.18 5.23
N LEU A 208 19.73 4.31 5.88
CA LEU A 208 21.02 4.66 6.47
C LEU A 208 22.05 5.08 5.41
N LEU A 209 22.18 4.34 4.31
CA LEU A 209 23.09 4.69 3.21
C LEU A 209 22.72 6.03 2.56
N LEU A 210 21.43 6.25 2.30
CA LEU A 210 20.94 7.52 1.75
C LEU A 210 21.18 8.68 2.72
N LYS A 211 20.94 8.46 4.02
CA LYS A 211 21.21 9.45 5.06
C LYS A 211 22.69 9.80 5.11
N GLN A 212 23.58 8.82 5.11
CA GLN A 212 25.03 9.05 5.07
C GLN A 212 25.45 9.79 3.80
N HIS A 213 24.84 9.50 2.66
CA HIS A 213 25.17 10.16 1.41
C HIS A 213 24.74 11.62 1.36
N PHE A 214 23.52 11.94 1.81
CA PHE A 214 22.99 13.30 1.75
C PHE A 214 23.32 14.17 2.98
N ASP A 215 23.47 13.58 4.16
CA ASP A 215 23.65 14.33 5.41
C ASP A 215 25.13 14.54 5.80
N SER A 216 26.09 14.04 5.03
CA SER A 216 27.52 14.01 5.41
C SER A 216 28.27 15.35 5.37
N PHE A 217 27.65 16.47 5.01
CA PHE A 217 28.32 17.78 4.89
C PHE A 217 27.46 18.96 5.37
N GLU A 218 28.09 20.09 5.70
CA GLU A 218 27.44 21.34 6.16
C GLU A 218 26.44 21.93 5.11
N GLU A 219 26.51 21.50 3.84
CA GLU A 219 25.57 21.83 2.75
C GLU A 219 24.53 20.71 2.47
N SER A 220 24.36 19.77 3.40
CA SER A 220 23.55 18.54 3.29
C SER A 220 22.12 18.72 2.77
N SER A 221 21.40 19.74 3.26
CA SER A 221 20.05 20.02 2.77
C SER A 221 20.07 20.41 1.28
N SER A 222 21.07 21.18 0.85
CA SER A 222 21.16 21.67 -0.53
C SER A 222 21.39 20.54 -1.55
N LYS A 223 22.27 19.58 -1.26
CA LYS A 223 22.54 18.45 -2.18
C LYS A 223 21.29 17.60 -2.42
N LYS A 224 20.54 17.31 -1.34
CA LYS A 224 19.31 16.53 -1.41
C LYS A 224 18.21 17.26 -2.21
N GLN A 225 18.01 18.55 -1.91
CA GLN A 225 17.02 19.36 -2.63
C GLN A 225 17.42 19.57 -4.10
N ASP A 226 18.71 19.72 -4.41
CA ASP A 226 19.20 19.80 -5.78
C ASP A 226 18.93 18.49 -6.54
N PHE A 227 19.28 17.33 -5.96
CA PHE A 227 18.98 16.03 -6.57
C PHE A 227 17.47 15.85 -6.87
N ILE A 228 16.60 16.26 -5.95
CA ILE A 228 15.15 16.24 -6.16
C ILE A 228 14.74 17.13 -7.33
N THR A 229 15.23 18.37 -7.36
CA THR A 229 14.76 19.41 -8.30
C THR A 229 15.38 19.32 -9.69
N THR A 230 16.60 18.81 -9.82
CA THR A 230 17.35 18.72 -11.08
C THR A 230 17.30 17.33 -11.71
N THR A 231 17.14 16.28 -10.89
CA THR A 231 17.23 14.89 -11.35
C THR A 231 15.91 14.15 -11.19
N VAL A 232 15.40 14.01 -9.97
CA VAL A 232 14.26 13.12 -9.69
C VAL A 232 12.97 13.62 -10.35
N LEU A 233 12.59 14.87 -10.13
CA LEU A 233 11.35 15.42 -10.69
C LEU A 233 11.40 15.60 -12.22
N PRO A 234 12.38 16.32 -12.80
CA PRO A 234 12.34 16.65 -14.23
C PRO A 234 12.84 15.51 -15.12
N SER A 235 13.88 14.78 -14.71
CA SER A 235 14.58 13.81 -15.58
C SER A 235 14.08 12.39 -15.39
N TYR A 236 13.56 12.05 -14.21
CA TYR A 236 13.08 10.70 -13.90
C TYR A 236 11.55 10.58 -13.88
N LEU A 237 10.86 11.29 -12.96
CA LEU A 237 9.41 11.13 -12.77
C LEU A 237 8.59 11.73 -13.92
N ARG A 238 8.90 12.95 -14.37
CA ARG A 238 8.11 13.63 -15.41
C ARG A 238 7.96 12.80 -16.69
N PRO A 239 9.02 12.20 -17.28
CA PRO A 239 8.87 11.35 -18.46
C PRO A 239 7.95 10.15 -18.21
N LEU A 240 8.08 9.48 -17.05
CA LEU A 240 7.31 8.29 -16.71
C LEU A 240 5.80 8.56 -16.59
N PHE A 241 5.41 9.71 -16.04
CA PHE A 241 4.00 10.07 -15.79
C PHE A 241 3.35 10.91 -16.89
N SER A 242 4.11 11.36 -17.90
CA SER A 242 3.66 12.30 -18.93
C SER A 242 2.44 11.84 -19.73
N LYS A 243 2.30 10.53 -19.97
CA LYS A 243 1.20 9.94 -20.77
C LYS A 243 -0.03 9.56 -19.94
N SER A 244 0.12 9.34 -18.64
CA SER A 244 -0.96 8.91 -17.74
C SER A 244 -1.56 10.03 -16.90
N SER A 245 -0.95 11.21 -16.91
CA SER A 245 -1.42 12.36 -16.13
C SER A 245 -2.85 12.76 -16.55
N PRO A 246 -3.73 13.18 -15.63
CA PRO A 246 -5.12 13.52 -15.94
C PRO A 246 -5.22 14.83 -16.74
N GLN A 247 -4.98 14.76 -18.05
CA GLN A 247 -4.92 15.91 -18.98
C GLN A 247 -6.24 16.69 -19.08
N SER A 248 -7.36 16.09 -18.70
CA SER A 248 -8.67 16.74 -18.61
C SER A 248 -8.80 17.68 -17.41
N SER A 249 -8.06 17.40 -16.33
CA SER A 249 -8.10 18.16 -15.08
C SER A 249 -6.96 19.17 -14.98
N ILE A 250 -5.80 18.85 -15.55
CA ILE A 250 -4.59 19.68 -15.49
C ILE A 250 -3.91 19.84 -16.86
N THR A 251 -3.21 20.95 -17.04
CA THR A 251 -2.29 21.17 -18.16
C THR A 251 -1.01 20.35 -17.98
N PRO A 252 -0.18 20.20 -19.04
CA PRO A 252 1.16 19.60 -18.92
C PRO A 252 2.10 20.33 -17.94
N SER A 253 1.74 21.55 -17.51
CA SER A 253 2.43 22.34 -16.49
C SER A 253 1.82 22.19 -15.10
N GLY A 254 0.96 21.21 -14.86
CA GLY A 254 0.37 20.93 -13.55
C GLY A 254 -0.66 21.97 -13.06
N ARG A 255 -1.00 22.98 -13.88
CA ARG A 255 -2.05 23.96 -13.57
C ARG A 255 -3.42 23.38 -13.89
N PRO A 256 -4.50 23.79 -13.22
CA PRO A 256 -5.84 23.39 -13.62
C PRO A 256 -6.12 23.72 -15.09
N SER A 257 -6.77 22.81 -15.81
CA SER A 257 -7.16 23.03 -17.20
C SER A 257 -8.21 24.16 -17.28
N ALA A 258 -7.99 25.13 -18.17
CA ALA A 258 -8.92 26.24 -18.40
C ALA A 258 -10.24 25.78 -19.04
N TYR A 259 -10.14 24.75 -19.87
CA TYR A 259 -11.28 23.96 -20.33
C TYR A 259 -11.39 22.82 -19.32
N GLY A 260 -12.11 23.05 -18.21
CA GLY A 260 -12.39 21.97 -17.25
C GLY A 260 -12.96 20.75 -17.98
N ALA A 261 -12.86 19.56 -17.38
CA ALA A 261 -13.33 18.31 -17.98
C ALA A 261 -14.66 18.53 -18.71
N ASN A 262 -14.63 18.52 -20.05
CA ASN A 262 -15.84 18.71 -20.84
C ASN A 262 -16.73 17.49 -20.53
N PRO A 263 -17.90 17.66 -19.89
CA PRO A 263 -18.71 16.55 -19.44
C PRO A 263 -19.14 15.63 -20.60
N ASP A 264 -19.20 16.17 -21.81
CA ASP A 264 -19.53 15.45 -23.05
C ASP A 264 -18.30 14.86 -23.76
N ALA A 265 -17.07 15.27 -23.40
CA ALA A 265 -15.82 14.70 -23.92
C ALA A 265 -15.22 13.71 -22.92
N ARG A 266 -16.04 12.82 -22.36
CA ARG A 266 -15.50 11.62 -21.74
C ARG A 266 -14.71 10.88 -22.83
N PRO A 267 -13.42 10.57 -22.63
CA PRO A 267 -12.72 9.70 -23.55
C PRO A 267 -13.57 8.44 -23.72
N SER A 268 -13.94 8.15 -24.96
CA SER A 268 -14.82 7.03 -25.27
C SER A 268 -14.00 5.75 -25.05
N GLY A 269 -14.16 5.11 -23.89
CA GLY A 269 -13.43 3.90 -23.48
C GLY A 269 -13.01 3.90 -22.02
N LEU A 270 -12.61 2.73 -21.51
CA LEU A 270 -11.91 2.62 -20.23
C LEU A 270 -10.55 3.32 -20.34
N PRO A 271 -10.08 4.00 -19.27
CA PRO A 271 -8.72 4.54 -19.25
C PRO A 271 -7.70 3.44 -19.55
N ASP A 272 -6.76 3.72 -20.46
CA ASP A 272 -5.70 2.77 -20.78
C ASP A 272 -4.82 2.53 -19.54
N ASP A 273 -4.76 1.27 -19.12
CA ASP A 273 -3.99 0.78 -17.96
C ASP A 273 -2.92 -0.21 -18.44
N SER A 274 -2.22 0.16 -19.50
CA SER A 274 -1.11 -0.61 -20.07
C SER A 274 0.25 -0.02 -19.70
N SER A 275 1.30 -0.81 -19.93
CA SER A 275 2.68 -0.35 -19.78
C SER A 275 3.10 0.74 -20.79
N ALA A 276 2.34 0.93 -21.89
CA ALA A 276 2.61 1.95 -22.89
C ALA A 276 2.25 3.37 -22.39
N THR A 277 1.19 3.47 -21.59
CA THR A 277 0.72 4.72 -20.97
C THR A 277 1.15 4.87 -19.52
N LYS A 278 1.30 3.77 -18.78
CA LYS A 278 1.73 3.76 -17.37
C LYS A 278 3.03 2.97 -17.14
N PRO A 279 4.17 3.37 -17.73
CA PRO A 279 5.44 2.69 -17.50
C PRO A 279 5.89 2.74 -16.03
N TRP A 280 5.48 3.76 -15.26
CA TRP A 280 5.72 3.86 -13.81
C TRP A 280 5.01 2.77 -12.98
N LYS A 281 3.96 2.14 -13.52
CA LYS A 281 3.18 1.10 -12.84
C LYS A 281 3.64 -0.31 -13.24
N PHE A 282 3.97 -0.47 -14.52
CA PHE A 282 4.17 -1.79 -15.13
C PHE A 282 5.60 -2.07 -15.57
N VAL A 283 6.49 -1.08 -15.62
CA VAL A 283 7.87 -1.27 -16.10
C VAL A 283 8.87 -0.89 -15.01
N ASP A 284 8.73 0.31 -14.47
CA ASP A 284 9.64 0.85 -13.47
C ASP A 284 8.97 0.90 -12.09
N LEU A 285 9.16 -0.15 -11.30
CA LEU A 285 8.51 -0.29 -9.99
C LEU A 285 9.11 0.64 -8.93
N HIS A 286 10.22 1.35 -9.22
CA HIS A 286 10.74 2.33 -8.27
C HIS A 286 9.81 3.54 -8.14
N ALA A 287 9.07 3.88 -9.19
CA ALA A 287 8.49 5.21 -9.39
C ALA A 287 7.62 5.71 -8.22
N VAL A 288 6.76 4.84 -7.66
CA VAL A 288 5.86 5.21 -6.55
C VAL A 288 6.65 5.47 -5.27
N THR A 289 7.58 4.58 -4.91
CA THR A 289 8.43 4.72 -3.72
C THR A 289 9.40 5.89 -3.84
N VAL A 290 9.95 6.12 -5.03
CA VAL A 290 10.77 7.31 -5.30
C VAL A 290 9.96 8.58 -5.13
N PHE A 291 8.71 8.62 -5.60
CA PHE A 291 7.87 9.80 -5.41
C PHE A 291 7.46 10.00 -3.96
N GLU A 292 7.11 8.94 -3.24
CA GLU A 292 6.85 8.99 -1.79
C GLU A 292 8.04 9.56 -1.02
N TRP A 293 9.25 9.02 -1.24
CA TRP A 293 10.48 9.55 -0.66
C TRP A 293 10.72 11.02 -1.04
N THR A 294 10.44 11.38 -2.30
CA THR A 294 10.59 12.76 -2.79
C THR A 294 9.66 13.72 -2.05
N VAL A 295 8.41 13.35 -1.84
CA VAL A 295 7.45 14.16 -1.06
C VAL A 295 7.88 14.23 0.41
N SER A 296 8.45 13.15 0.95
CA SER A 296 8.89 13.11 2.33
C SER A 296 10.11 13.99 2.62
N GLU A 297 11.09 13.96 1.72
CA GLU A 297 12.35 14.68 1.88
C GLU A 297 12.35 16.11 1.30
N ALA A 298 11.38 16.46 0.45
CA ALA A 298 11.29 17.80 -0.12
C ALA A 298 10.93 18.85 0.94
N ASP A 299 11.69 19.93 0.97
CA ASP A 299 11.38 21.10 1.79
C ASP A 299 10.13 21.82 1.26
N GLY A 300 9.19 22.13 2.17
CA GLY A 300 7.91 22.75 1.82
C GLY A 300 8.05 24.17 1.27
N GLU A 301 8.85 25.00 1.93
CA GLU A 301 8.97 26.44 1.66
C GLU A 301 9.79 26.73 0.41
N THR A 302 10.79 25.91 0.13
CA THR A 302 11.73 26.12 -0.97
C THR A 302 11.44 25.18 -2.13
N THR A 303 11.52 23.87 -1.94
CA THR A 303 11.45 22.88 -3.02
C THR A 303 10.04 22.70 -3.55
N ILE A 304 9.08 22.39 -2.68
CA ILE A 304 7.68 22.20 -3.09
C ILE A 304 7.13 23.51 -3.65
N THR A 305 7.34 24.63 -2.97
CA THR A 305 6.85 25.95 -3.41
C THR A 305 7.38 26.36 -4.79
N LYS A 306 8.62 26.00 -5.15
CA LYS A 306 9.21 26.34 -6.46
C LYS A 306 8.87 25.32 -7.56
N SER A 307 8.80 24.04 -7.21
CA SER A 307 8.73 22.93 -8.18
C SER A 307 7.39 22.19 -8.17
N TRP A 308 6.37 22.67 -7.45
CA TRP A 308 5.04 22.05 -7.39
C TRP A 308 4.44 21.65 -8.74
N PRO A 309 4.63 22.36 -9.87
CA PRO A 309 4.10 21.94 -11.16
C PRO A 309 4.51 20.51 -11.58
N LEU A 310 5.64 20.02 -11.08
CA LEU A 310 6.15 18.68 -11.34
C LEU A 310 5.61 17.61 -10.36
N PHE A 311 5.13 18.03 -9.18
CA PHE A 311 4.50 17.14 -8.20
C PHE A 311 3.04 16.84 -8.54
N ILE A 312 2.28 17.87 -9.00
CA ILE A 312 0.83 17.77 -9.23
C ILE A 312 0.45 16.62 -10.17
N PRO A 313 1.08 16.45 -11.36
CA PRO A 313 0.70 15.37 -12.26
C PRO A 313 0.90 13.99 -11.63
N VAL A 314 2.00 13.80 -10.89
CA VAL A 314 2.33 12.53 -10.25
C VAL A 314 1.35 12.20 -9.14
N VAL A 315 1.12 13.12 -8.18
CA VAL A 315 0.21 12.88 -7.04
C VAL A 315 -1.24 12.64 -7.49
N LEU A 316 -1.72 13.39 -8.49
CA LEU A 316 -3.07 13.20 -9.02
C LEU A 316 -3.20 11.88 -9.77
N THR A 317 -2.19 11.49 -10.56
CA THR A 317 -2.19 10.20 -11.25
C THR A 317 -2.28 9.04 -10.26
N LEU A 318 -1.51 9.10 -9.15
CA LEU A 318 -1.54 8.04 -8.15
C LEU A 318 -2.85 8.02 -7.37
N ALA A 319 -3.36 9.18 -6.95
CA ALA A 319 -4.62 9.29 -6.19
C ALA A 319 -5.87 8.96 -7.04
N ASP A 320 -5.76 8.99 -8.37
CA ASP A 320 -6.83 8.62 -9.30
C ASP A 320 -6.59 7.27 -10.02
N ASP A 321 -5.61 6.47 -9.59
CA ASP A 321 -5.37 5.18 -10.23
C ASP A 321 -6.54 4.19 -10.00
N ASN A 322 -6.70 3.24 -10.93
CA ASN A 322 -7.73 2.20 -10.84
C ASN A 322 -7.33 1.05 -9.89
N SER A 323 -6.03 0.86 -9.62
CA SER A 323 -5.57 -0.08 -8.60
C SER A 323 -5.78 0.51 -7.22
N THR A 324 -6.51 -0.20 -6.37
CA THR A 324 -6.77 0.18 -4.97
C THR A 324 -5.47 0.32 -4.16
N TYR A 325 -4.50 -0.57 -4.37
CA TYR A 325 -3.15 -0.45 -3.78
C TYR A 325 -2.46 0.87 -4.15
N VAL A 326 -2.42 1.22 -5.44
CA VAL A 326 -1.78 2.46 -5.91
C VAL A 326 -2.55 3.69 -5.42
N ARG A 327 -3.88 3.66 -5.52
CA ARG A 327 -4.78 4.73 -5.05
C ARG A 327 -4.58 5.00 -3.56
N LYS A 328 -4.56 3.96 -2.73
CA LYS A 328 -4.28 4.05 -1.28
C LYS A 328 -2.97 4.80 -1.02
N ARG A 329 -1.88 4.38 -1.67
CA ARG A 329 -0.57 5.05 -1.55
C ARG A 329 -0.62 6.49 -2.05
N GLY A 330 -1.28 6.74 -3.19
CA GLY A 330 -1.49 8.08 -3.74
C GLY A 330 -2.21 9.02 -2.77
N LEU A 331 -3.24 8.53 -2.07
CA LEU A 331 -3.97 9.30 -1.05
C LEU A 331 -3.12 9.61 0.19
N VAL A 332 -2.30 8.66 0.65
CA VAL A 332 -1.36 8.89 1.76
C VAL A 332 -0.30 9.93 1.38
N ILE A 333 0.32 9.77 0.21
CA ILE A 333 1.31 10.71 -0.33
C ILE A 333 0.68 12.09 -0.53
N LEU A 334 -0.57 12.16 -1.00
CA LEU A 334 -1.31 13.42 -1.14
C LEU A 334 -1.50 14.10 0.21
N GLY A 335 -1.83 13.36 1.27
CA GLY A 335 -1.94 13.90 2.62
C GLY A 335 -0.65 14.57 3.09
N GLU A 336 0.48 13.87 2.95
CA GLU A 336 1.80 14.42 3.32
C GLU A 336 2.21 15.62 2.44
N PHE A 337 1.96 15.52 1.13
CA PHE A 337 2.19 16.62 0.21
C PHE A 337 1.39 17.87 0.61
N LEU A 338 0.09 17.72 0.89
CA LEU A 338 -0.79 18.82 1.30
C LEU A 338 -0.32 19.46 2.60
N ASP A 339 0.20 18.69 3.55
CA ASP A 339 0.74 19.20 4.81
C ASP A 339 1.90 20.19 4.57
N LYS A 340 2.77 19.89 3.60
CA LYS A 340 3.89 20.77 3.19
C LYS A 340 3.50 21.82 2.14
N PHE A 341 2.38 21.64 1.45
CA PHE A 341 1.96 22.51 0.35
C PHE A 341 1.47 23.89 0.85
N PRO A 342 1.90 25.01 0.23
CA PRO A 342 1.48 26.35 0.64
C PRO A 342 -0.01 26.62 0.38
N SER A 343 -0.75 26.99 1.44
CA SER A 343 -2.19 27.31 1.36
C SER A 343 -2.51 28.43 0.35
N ARG A 344 -1.59 29.40 0.18
CA ARG A 344 -1.77 30.51 -0.77
C ARG A 344 -1.74 30.03 -2.23
N ILE A 345 -0.82 29.13 -2.57
CA ILE A 345 -0.75 28.57 -3.93
C ILE A 345 -2.00 27.75 -4.21
N LEU A 346 -2.46 26.97 -3.23
CA LEU A 346 -3.69 26.19 -3.32
C LEU A 346 -4.91 27.07 -3.65
N SER A 347 -5.07 28.21 -2.96
CA SER A 347 -6.20 29.12 -3.17
C SER A 347 -6.11 29.90 -4.48
N ASP A 348 -4.91 30.32 -4.86
CA ASP A 348 -4.70 31.25 -5.98
C ASP A 348 -4.70 30.53 -7.34
N THR A 349 -4.36 29.24 -7.35
CA THR A 349 -4.29 28.43 -8.58
C THR A 349 -5.59 27.69 -8.91
N GLY A 350 -6.50 27.52 -7.95
CA GLY A 350 -7.70 26.70 -8.11
C GLY A 350 -7.46 25.19 -7.97
N LEU A 351 -6.26 24.78 -7.56
CA LEU A 351 -5.92 23.36 -7.32
C LEU A 351 -6.77 22.72 -6.22
N ASN A 352 -7.38 23.50 -5.32
CA ASN A 352 -8.29 22.96 -4.32
C ASN A 352 -9.37 22.08 -4.95
N LYS A 353 -10.03 22.58 -6.00
CA LYS A 353 -11.12 21.83 -6.65
C LYS A 353 -10.59 20.58 -7.36
N VAL A 354 -9.41 20.66 -7.95
CA VAL A 354 -8.76 19.50 -8.60
C VAL A 354 -8.50 18.39 -7.58
N PHE A 355 -7.97 18.72 -6.41
CA PHE A 355 -7.77 17.73 -5.34
C PHE A 355 -9.09 17.19 -4.79
N GLU A 356 -10.11 18.03 -4.60
CA GLU A 356 -11.44 17.59 -4.18
C GLU A 356 -12.00 16.54 -5.16
N ASP A 357 -12.00 16.87 -6.45
CA ASP A 357 -12.59 16.04 -7.50
C ASP A 357 -11.78 14.75 -7.75
N THR A 358 -10.48 14.73 -7.42
CA THR A 358 -9.65 13.52 -7.44
C THR A 358 -9.89 12.61 -6.23
N VAL A 359 -10.07 13.18 -5.02
CA VAL A 359 -10.15 12.36 -3.80
C VAL A 359 -11.58 11.87 -3.52
N LEU A 360 -12.60 12.70 -3.72
CA LEU A 360 -13.99 12.39 -3.39
C LEU A 360 -14.52 11.09 -4.02
N PRO A 361 -14.21 10.73 -5.28
CA PRO A 361 -14.62 9.45 -5.86
C PRO A 361 -14.17 8.23 -5.05
N SER A 362 -13.07 8.33 -4.30
CA SER A 362 -12.56 7.26 -3.45
C SER A 362 -13.49 6.93 -2.28
N LEU A 363 -14.39 7.84 -1.89
CA LEU A 363 -15.41 7.58 -0.86
C LEU A 363 -16.54 6.67 -1.35
N SER A 364 -16.64 6.48 -2.67
CA SER A 364 -17.64 5.63 -3.32
C SER A 364 -17.13 4.22 -3.64
N TYR A 365 -15.90 3.86 -3.23
CA TYR A 365 -15.35 2.50 -3.35
C TYR A 365 -15.96 1.60 -2.28
N LEU A 366 -17.24 1.28 -2.45
CA LEU A 366 -18.04 0.53 -1.48
C LEU A 366 -18.11 -0.97 -1.84
N PRO A 367 -18.34 -1.86 -0.85
CA PRO A 367 -18.25 -3.31 -0.99
C PRO A 367 -19.07 -3.95 -2.13
N SER A 368 -20.11 -3.27 -2.62
CA SER A 368 -20.94 -3.80 -3.71
C SER A 368 -20.24 -3.83 -5.07
N ILE A 369 -19.19 -3.04 -5.26
CA ILE A 369 -18.43 -2.92 -6.52
C ILE A 369 -16.94 -3.22 -6.30
N THR A 370 -16.42 -2.94 -5.11
CA THR A 370 -15.03 -3.16 -4.72
C THR A 370 -14.98 -4.20 -3.60
N PRO A 371 -14.00 -5.13 -3.56
CA PRO A 371 -13.89 -6.08 -2.44
C PRO A 371 -13.83 -5.38 -1.08
N GLU A 372 -14.45 -5.97 -0.05
CA GLU A 372 -14.58 -5.35 1.28
C GLU A 372 -13.23 -4.93 1.89
N GLU A 373 -12.21 -5.78 1.79
CA GLU A 373 -10.86 -5.51 2.28
C GLU A 373 -10.28 -4.26 1.59
N GLU A 374 -10.41 -4.15 0.27
CA GLU A 374 -9.91 -3.02 -0.50
C GLU A 374 -10.71 -1.73 -0.22
N SER A 375 -12.03 -1.83 -0.05
CA SER A 375 -12.90 -0.72 0.36
C SER A 375 -12.49 -0.16 1.72
N ALA A 376 -12.27 -1.04 2.72
CA ALA A 376 -11.89 -0.63 4.07
C ALA A 376 -10.54 0.10 4.10
N GLU A 377 -9.59 -0.33 3.26
CA GLU A 377 -8.26 0.27 3.18
C GLU A 377 -8.23 1.67 2.54
N LEU A 378 -9.20 2.01 1.69
CA LEU A 378 -9.23 3.28 0.96
C LEU A 378 -9.90 4.43 1.72
N LEU A 379 -10.96 4.14 2.48
CA LEU A 379 -11.77 5.17 3.12
C LEU A 379 -10.97 6.00 4.12
N GLY A 380 -10.15 5.36 4.97
CA GLY A 380 -9.32 6.05 5.96
C GLY A 380 -8.38 7.09 5.32
N PRO A 381 -7.50 6.69 4.39
CA PRO A 381 -6.66 7.60 3.63
C PRO A 381 -7.43 8.71 2.88
N ALA A 382 -8.57 8.38 2.27
CA ALA A 382 -9.39 9.37 1.55
C ALA A 382 -9.93 10.46 2.48
N TYR A 383 -10.53 10.09 3.62
CA TYR A 383 -10.99 11.04 4.62
C TYR A 383 -9.84 11.86 5.22
N ALA A 384 -8.68 11.23 5.45
CA ALA A 384 -7.50 11.93 5.94
C ALA A 384 -7.04 13.01 4.94
N ALA A 385 -6.91 12.69 3.65
CA ALA A 385 -6.53 13.64 2.61
C ALA A 385 -7.53 14.81 2.50
N LEU A 386 -8.84 14.54 2.54
CA LEU A 386 -9.87 15.59 2.53
C LEU A 386 -9.80 16.48 3.77
N ARG A 387 -9.47 15.92 4.92
CA ARG A 387 -9.26 16.68 6.17
C ARG A 387 -8.04 17.60 6.08
N TYR A 388 -6.91 17.11 5.54
CA TYR A 388 -5.74 17.95 5.26
C TYR A 388 -6.08 19.09 4.30
N LEU A 389 -6.79 18.77 3.20
CA LEU A 389 -7.23 19.76 2.23
C LEU A 389 -8.12 20.83 2.88
N ALA A 390 -9.13 20.43 3.65
CA ALA A 390 -10.01 21.33 4.37
C ALA A 390 -9.26 22.21 5.38
N GLY A 391 -8.20 21.69 6.00
CA GLY A 391 -7.31 22.46 6.89
C GLY A 391 -6.53 23.56 6.18
N LYS A 392 -6.25 23.40 4.88
CA LYS A 392 -5.51 24.38 4.06
C LYS A 392 -6.40 25.47 3.43
N LEU A 393 -7.71 25.28 3.42
CA LEU A 393 -8.65 26.27 2.86
C LEU A 393 -8.90 27.42 3.85
N SER A 394 -8.36 28.60 3.55
CA SER A 394 -8.66 29.84 4.27
C SER A 394 -10.06 30.37 3.91
N GLY A 395 -10.86 30.70 4.93
CA GLY A 395 -12.21 31.24 4.80
C GLY A 395 -13.31 30.19 5.03
N GLU A 396 -14.14 30.41 6.04
CA GLU A 396 -15.19 29.48 6.49
C GLU A 396 -16.07 28.98 5.34
N GLY A 397 -16.38 29.83 4.35
CA GLY A 397 -17.22 29.45 3.21
C GLY A 397 -16.67 28.34 2.31
N LYS A 398 -15.36 28.33 2.00
CA LYS A 398 -14.77 27.29 1.12
C LYS A 398 -14.57 25.98 1.87
N LYS A 399 -14.04 26.07 3.10
CA LYS A 399 -13.87 24.93 3.99
C LYS A 399 -15.21 24.23 4.29
N ASN A 400 -16.24 25.01 4.66
CA ASN A 400 -17.54 24.44 4.99
C ASN A 400 -18.20 23.79 3.78
N LYS A 401 -18.02 24.33 2.57
CA LYS A 401 -18.49 23.68 1.33
C LYS A 401 -17.84 22.32 1.10
N LEU A 402 -16.52 22.21 1.29
CA LEU A 402 -15.84 20.93 1.18
C LEU A 402 -16.34 19.95 2.25
N LEU A 403 -16.34 20.34 3.52
CA LEU A 403 -16.80 19.47 4.61
C LEU A 403 -18.26 19.03 4.44
N ASP A 404 -19.11 19.92 3.93
CA ASP A 404 -20.48 19.61 3.58
C ASP A 404 -20.59 18.55 2.47
N ARG A 405 -19.77 18.64 1.42
CA ARG A 405 -19.64 17.58 0.40
C ARG A 405 -19.15 16.27 1.02
N VAL A 406 -18.13 16.30 1.89
CA VAL A 406 -17.62 15.09 2.58
C VAL A 406 -18.72 14.40 3.37
N VAL A 407 -19.58 15.16 4.06
CA VAL A 407 -20.72 14.61 4.78
C VAL A 407 -21.73 13.99 3.81
N ARG A 408 -22.12 14.69 2.74
CA ARG A 408 -23.16 14.21 1.82
C ARG A 408 -22.70 13.08 0.91
N GLU A 409 -21.59 13.29 0.22
CA GLU A 409 -21.02 12.41 -0.81
C GLU A 409 -20.17 11.28 -0.21
N GLY A 410 -19.74 11.40 1.05
CA GLY A 410 -18.97 10.38 1.75
C GLY A 410 -19.78 9.65 2.81
N ILE A 411 -19.99 10.31 3.95
CA ILE A 411 -20.56 9.67 5.15
C ILE A 411 -22.00 9.22 4.90
N LEU A 412 -22.85 10.13 4.42
CA LEU A 412 -24.24 9.82 4.15
C LEU A 412 -24.39 8.86 2.97
N LEU A 413 -23.54 8.98 1.93
CA LEU A 413 -23.53 8.02 0.83
C LEU A 413 -23.23 6.59 1.33
N GLY A 414 -22.17 6.44 2.13
CA GLY A 414 -21.82 5.16 2.74
C GLY A 414 -22.93 4.62 3.65
N TYR A 415 -23.58 5.50 4.43
CA TYR A 415 -24.75 5.13 5.24
C TYR A 415 -25.94 4.68 4.39
N PHE A 416 -26.23 5.39 3.29
CA PHE A 416 -27.32 5.04 2.37
C PHE A 416 -27.03 3.75 1.60
N HIS A 417 -25.77 3.42 1.35
CA HIS A 417 -25.37 2.15 0.77
C HIS A 417 -25.50 1.01 1.79
N ALA A 418 -25.02 1.22 3.02
CA ALA A 418 -25.12 0.24 4.10
C ALA A 418 -26.57 -0.15 4.42
N LYS A 419 -27.56 0.72 4.17
CA LYS A 419 -28.99 0.39 4.35
C LYS A 419 -29.46 -0.78 3.46
N GLU A 420 -28.76 -1.06 2.36
CA GLU A 420 -29.07 -2.17 1.44
C GLU A 420 -28.56 -3.52 2.00
N HIS A 421 -27.75 -3.46 3.07
CA HIS A 421 -27.25 -4.60 3.80
C HIS A 421 -27.87 -4.62 5.19
N ASP A 422 -29.00 -5.31 5.31
CA ASP A 422 -29.73 -5.38 6.56
C ASP A 422 -28.89 -6.07 7.66
N ILE A 423 -28.53 -5.29 8.69
CA ILE A 423 -27.71 -5.76 9.82
C ILE A 423 -28.45 -6.85 10.60
N ILE A 424 -29.77 -6.72 10.73
CA ILE A 424 -30.58 -7.63 11.56
C ILE A 424 -30.61 -9.05 10.98
N PRO A 425 -30.88 -9.28 9.68
CA PRO A 425 -30.72 -10.58 9.03
C PRO A 425 -29.32 -11.18 9.18
N MET A 426 -28.26 -10.36 9.03
CA MET A 426 -26.89 -10.83 9.25
C MET A 426 -26.70 -11.35 10.69
N LEU A 427 -27.12 -10.59 11.70
CA LEU A 427 -27.04 -11.01 13.09
C LEU A 427 -27.95 -12.22 13.38
N SER A 428 -29.14 -12.24 12.80
CA SER A 428 -30.12 -13.33 12.88
C SER A 428 -29.52 -14.65 12.38
N THR A 429 -28.78 -14.67 11.27
CA THR A 429 -28.13 -15.91 10.79
C THR A 429 -27.12 -16.48 11.79
N ILE A 430 -26.36 -15.62 12.50
CA ILE A 430 -25.41 -16.05 13.53
C ILE A 430 -26.15 -16.53 14.80
N LEU A 431 -27.18 -15.79 15.23
CA LEU A 431 -27.92 -16.08 16.46
C LEU A 431 -28.78 -17.34 16.35
N THR A 432 -29.32 -17.61 15.17
CA THR A 432 -30.22 -18.74 14.91
C THR A 432 -29.50 -20.02 14.48
N ASP A 433 -28.19 -19.97 14.21
CA ASP A 433 -27.39 -21.15 13.86
C ASP A 433 -27.44 -22.19 15.00
N PRO A 434 -27.89 -23.44 14.75
CA PRO A 434 -27.92 -24.50 15.75
C PRO A 434 -26.54 -24.81 16.36
N PHE A 435 -25.46 -24.45 15.67
CA PHE A 435 -24.07 -24.66 16.09
C PHE A 435 -23.37 -23.39 16.58
N ALA A 436 -24.09 -22.27 16.74
CA ALA A 436 -23.50 -20.99 17.18
C ALA A 436 -22.72 -21.09 18.50
N SER A 437 -23.11 -22.03 19.37
CA SER A 437 -22.46 -22.30 20.65
C SER A 437 -21.05 -22.89 20.53
N LEU A 438 -20.66 -23.43 19.37
CA LEU A 438 -19.31 -23.94 19.10
C LEU A 438 -18.25 -22.83 19.07
N HIS A 439 -18.64 -21.61 18.69
CA HIS A 439 -17.77 -20.44 18.60
C HIS A 439 -18.29 -19.28 19.46
N GLN A 440 -18.17 -19.45 20.78
CA GLN A 440 -18.64 -18.47 21.78
C GLN A 440 -18.19 -17.02 21.56
N PRO A 441 -16.95 -16.70 21.14
CA PRO A 441 -16.55 -15.31 20.92
C PRO A 441 -17.33 -14.62 19.80
N THR A 442 -17.60 -15.33 18.70
CA THR A 442 -18.38 -14.83 17.58
C THR A 442 -19.84 -14.61 17.99
N LEU A 443 -20.43 -15.60 18.68
CA LEU A 443 -21.82 -15.50 19.17
C LEU A 443 -21.99 -14.33 20.15
N LEU A 444 -21.07 -14.18 21.10
CA LEU A 444 -21.09 -13.04 22.04
C LEU A 444 -20.92 -11.70 21.33
N SER A 445 -20.07 -11.64 20.31
CA SER A 445 -19.88 -10.42 19.51
C SER A 445 -21.14 -10.06 18.71
N ALA A 446 -21.84 -11.04 18.14
CA ALA A 446 -23.12 -10.83 17.46
C ALA A 446 -24.20 -10.32 18.41
N ILE A 447 -24.30 -10.86 19.63
CA ILE A 447 -25.26 -10.37 20.65
C ILE A 447 -24.94 -8.93 21.05
N ARG A 448 -23.65 -8.59 21.25
CA ARG A 448 -23.23 -7.22 21.56
C ARG A 448 -23.51 -6.25 20.40
N ALA A 449 -23.32 -6.70 19.16
CA ALA A 449 -23.70 -5.93 17.99
C ALA A 449 -25.22 -5.70 17.96
N LEU A 450 -26.04 -6.72 18.26
CA LEU A 450 -27.50 -6.56 18.38
C LEU A 450 -27.89 -5.56 19.48
N GLN A 451 -27.24 -5.62 20.65
CA GLN A 451 -27.45 -4.64 21.72
C GLN A 451 -27.12 -3.21 21.27
N ALA A 452 -26.04 -3.03 20.50
CA ALA A 452 -25.69 -1.74 19.94
C ALA A 452 -26.76 -1.26 18.94
N VAL A 453 -27.24 -2.15 18.05
CA VAL A 453 -28.35 -1.86 17.13
C VAL A 453 -29.61 -1.44 17.89
N LEU A 454 -29.98 -2.16 18.96
CA LEU A 454 -31.12 -1.78 19.81
C LEU A 454 -30.91 -0.40 20.44
N ALA A 455 -29.70 -0.07 20.90
CA ALA A 455 -29.41 1.23 21.51
C ALA A 455 -29.40 2.40 20.51
N THR A 456 -28.92 2.20 19.29
CA THR A 456 -28.74 3.28 18.31
C THR A 456 -29.89 3.42 17.32
N CYS A 457 -30.55 2.30 16.98
CA CYS A 457 -31.56 2.23 15.93
C CYS A 457 -32.97 2.01 16.48
N TRP A 458 -33.19 2.14 17.79
CA TRP A 458 -34.48 1.91 18.45
C TRP A 458 -35.70 2.55 17.78
N PRO A 459 -35.66 3.78 17.20
CA PRO A 459 -36.85 4.39 16.61
C PRO A 459 -37.40 3.64 15.39
N ARG A 460 -36.62 2.72 14.80
CA ARG A 460 -36.96 1.97 13.58
C ARG A 460 -37.48 0.56 13.85
N ILE A 461 -37.52 0.15 15.13
CA ILE A 461 -37.74 -1.24 15.53
C ILE A 461 -39.21 -1.54 15.85
N PRO A 462 -39.95 -0.73 16.64
CA PRO A 462 -41.36 -0.98 16.89
C PRO A 462 -42.19 -1.04 15.60
N ASN A 463 -43.21 -1.92 15.57
CA ASN A 463 -44.12 -2.10 14.42
C ASN A 463 -43.43 -2.38 13.06
N SER A 464 -42.23 -2.96 13.10
CA SER A 464 -41.45 -3.30 11.91
C SER A 464 -41.21 -4.82 11.82
N PRO A 465 -40.89 -5.38 10.63
CA PRO A 465 -40.50 -6.79 10.52
C PRO A 465 -39.28 -7.15 11.39
N TRP A 466 -38.46 -6.15 11.73
CA TRP A 466 -37.28 -6.29 12.57
C TRP A 466 -37.63 -6.65 14.01
N GLN A 467 -38.77 -6.18 14.53
CA GLN A 467 -39.23 -6.57 15.86
C GLN A 467 -39.37 -8.09 15.96
N ASP A 468 -40.10 -8.69 15.01
CA ASP A 468 -40.39 -10.12 15.01
C ASP A 468 -39.12 -10.94 14.75
N GLU A 469 -38.25 -10.46 13.85
CA GLU A 469 -36.98 -11.12 13.56
C GLU A 469 -36.02 -11.11 14.75
N ILE A 470 -35.92 -10.00 15.49
CA ILE A 470 -35.11 -9.91 16.71
C ILE A 470 -35.66 -10.86 17.77
N ILE A 471 -36.99 -10.89 17.99
CA ILE A 471 -37.63 -11.81 18.95
C ILE A 471 -37.31 -13.26 18.56
N ASN A 472 -37.49 -13.62 17.30
CA ASN A 472 -37.18 -14.96 16.79
C ASN A 472 -35.70 -15.32 16.99
N SER A 473 -34.79 -14.38 16.69
CA SER A 473 -33.35 -14.57 16.86
C SER A 473 -32.96 -14.83 18.31
N LEU A 474 -33.49 -14.04 19.25
CA LEU A 474 -33.22 -14.19 20.68
C LEU A 474 -33.78 -15.52 21.21
N VAL A 475 -34.99 -15.89 20.80
CA VAL A 475 -35.65 -17.14 21.21
C VAL A 475 -34.87 -18.35 20.70
N LEU A 476 -34.57 -18.42 19.40
CA LEU A 476 -33.85 -19.55 18.81
C LEU A 476 -32.42 -19.66 19.37
N CYS A 477 -31.72 -18.54 19.54
CA CYS A 477 -30.40 -18.53 20.16
C CYS A 477 -30.45 -19.12 21.58
N TRP A 478 -31.43 -18.71 22.39
CA TRP A 478 -31.61 -19.23 23.74
C TRP A 478 -31.89 -20.73 23.77
N LEU A 479 -32.71 -21.23 22.84
CA LEU A 479 -33.02 -22.66 22.73
C LEU A 479 -31.83 -23.49 22.26
N ASN A 480 -31.05 -22.97 21.31
CA ASN A 480 -29.84 -23.63 20.79
C ASN A 480 -28.74 -23.77 21.85
N LEU A 481 -28.73 -22.90 22.88
CA LEU A 481 -27.84 -23.05 24.05
C LEU A 481 -28.25 -24.21 24.98
N GLY A 482 -29.42 -24.83 24.77
CA GLY A 482 -29.95 -25.94 25.56
C GLY A 482 -30.35 -25.56 26.99
N THR A 483 -30.91 -26.49 27.76
CA THR A 483 -31.27 -26.30 29.18
C THR A 483 -30.21 -26.84 30.15
N SER A 484 -29.07 -27.31 29.65
CA SER A 484 -28.01 -27.95 30.45
C SER A 484 -27.39 -26.95 31.43
N SER A 485 -27.87 -27.03 32.66
CA SER A 485 -27.67 -26.13 33.78
C SER A 485 -26.30 -26.26 34.46
N THR A 486 -25.21 -26.57 33.75
CA THR A 486 -23.96 -26.96 34.45
C THR A 486 -22.63 -26.66 33.77
N SER A 487 -22.55 -25.74 32.82
CA SER A 487 -21.24 -25.20 32.41
C SER A 487 -21.23 -23.68 32.50
N ASP A 488 -20.34 -23.14 33.34
CA ASP A 488 -19.99 -21.70 33.41
C ASP A 488 -19.71 -21.10 32.03
N ASN A 489 -19.37 -21.95 31.05
CA ASN A 489 -19.03 -21.64 29.67
C ASN A 489 -20.06 -20.76 28.92
N PHE A 490 -21.35 -20.76 29.27
CA PHE A 490 -22.37 -19.97 28.54
C PHE A 490 -23.01 -18.86 29.37
N LEU A 491 -22.55 -18.63 30.61
CA LEU A 491 -23.14 -17.63 31.51
C LEU A 491 -23.11 -16.22 30.91
N ALA A 492 -21.96 -15.82 30.36
CA ALA A 492 -21.79 -14.51 29.73
C ALA A 492 -22.70 -14.31 28.51
N ILE A 493 -22.94 -15.38 27.74
CA ILE A 493 -23.81 -15.34 26.56
C ILE A 493 -25.28 -15.21 26.98
N ARG A 494 -25.72 -15.99 27.99
CA ARG A 494 -27.09 -15.87 28.53
C ARG A 494 -27.36 -14.49 29.12
N GLN A 495 -26.41 -13.95 29.89
CA GLN A 495 -26.53 -12.59 30.42
C GLN A 495 -26.62 -11.55 29.30
N ALA A 496 -25.84 -11.70 28.23
CA ALA A 496 -25.92 -10.82 27.08
C ALA A 496 -27.27 -10.93 26.34
N LEU A 497 -27.83 -12.14 26.20
CA LEU A 497 -29.15 -12.35 25.60
C LEU A 497 -30.28 -11.70 26.43
N VAL A 498 -30.24 -11.86 27.76
CA VAL A 498 -31.20 -11.20 28.66
C VAL A 498 -31.10 -9.69 28.54
N HIS A 499 -29.88 -9.13 28.54
CA HIS A 499 -29.69 -7.70 28.36
C HIS A 499 -30.21 -7.20 26.99
N ALA A 500 -30.08 -7.99 25.93
CA ALA A 500 -30.66 -7.66 24.63
C ALA A 500 -32.20 -7.72 24.65
N ALA A 501 -32.79 -8.70 25.35
CA ALA A 501 -34.25 -8.79 25.53
C ALA A 501 -34.81 -7.63 26.36
N ASP A 502 -34.09 -7.21 27.41
CA ASP A 502 -34.45 -6.05 28.23
C ASP A 502 -34.35 -4.74 27.45
N ALA A 503 -33.28 -4.59 26.66
CA ALA A 503 -33.14 -3.46 25.75
C ALA A 503 -34.29 -3.43 24.73
N LEU A 504 -34.67 -4.57 24.14
CA LEU A 504 -35.82 -4.64 23.24
C LEU A 504 -37.12 -4.27 23.95
N ALA A 505 -37.34 -4.75 25.18
CA ALA A 505 -38.53 -4.41 25.97
C ALA A 505 -38.63 -2.90 26.22
N ALA A 506 -37.51 -2.26 26.56
CA ALA A 506 -37.44 -0.82 26.74
C ALA A 506 -37.74 -0.08 25.43
N VAL A 507 -37.15 -0.52 24.30
CA VAL A 507 -37.41 0.06 22.97
C VAL A 507 -38.89 -0.01 22.60
N LEU A 508 -39.53 -1.17 22.76
CA LEU A 508 -40.95 -1.35 22.42
C LEU A 508 -41.89 -0.53 23.34
N ALA A 509 -41.47 -0.26 24.58
CA ALA A 509 -42.21 0.58 25.50
C ALA A 509 -42.14 2.09 25.17
N THR A 510 -41.19 2.53 24.34
CA THR A 510 -41.05 3.95 23.94
C THR A 510 -42.03 4.39 22.85
N GLU A 511 -42.73 3.47 22.20
CA GLU A 511 -43.67 3.79 21.14
C GLU A 511 -45.01 4.27 21.71
N GLU A 512 -45.25 5.58 21.67
CA GLU A 512 -46.55 6.20 21.93
C GLU A 512 -47.10 6.77 20.61
N GLU A 513 -47.86 5.97 19.86
CA GLU A 513 -48.60 6.45 18.68
C GLU A 513 -49.95 7.04 19.14
N GLU A 514 -50.38 8.18 18.59
CA GLU A 514 -51.72 8.76 18.88
C GLU A 514 -52.82 7.70 18.65
N GLY A 515 -53.38 7.18 19.74
CA GLY A 515 -54.46 6.19 19.70
C GLY A 515 -54.05 4.71 19.77
N LYS A 516 -52.77 4.36 19.93
CA LYS A 516 -52.32 2.98 20.20
C LYS A 516 -51.47 2.90 21.48
N PRO A 517 -51.76 1.95 22.40
CA PRO A 517 -50.95 1.77 23.60
C PRO A 517 -49.58 1.19 23.26
N ALA A 518 -48.56 1.54 24.06
CA ALA A 518 -47.20 1.04 23.93
C ALA A 518 -47.13 -0.49 23.83
N ILE A 519 -46.22 -0.99 23.00
CA ILE A 519 -46.07 -2.43 22.77
C ILE A 519 -45.47 -3.07 24.02
N ASN A 520 -46.27 -3.92 24.67
CA ASN A 520 -45.80 -4.67 25.84
C ASN A 520 -45.20 -6.01 25.39
N LEU A 521 -43.86 -6.10 25.38
CA LEU A 521 -43.13 -7.31 24.98
C LEU A 521 -43.61 -8.57 25.73
N SER A 522 -43.93 -8.46 27.02
CA SER A 522 -44.42 -9.61 27.81
C SER A 522 -45.71 -10.22 27.26
N LYS A 523 -46.59 -9.40 26.67
CA LYS A 523 -47.82 -9.87 26.00
C LYS A 523 -47.50 -10.55 24.67
N VAL A 524 -46.53 -10.02 23.92
CA VAL A 524 -46.11 -10.56 22.62
C VAL A 524 -45.46 -11.94 22.78
N VAL A 525 -44.62 -12.13 23.81
CA VAL A 525 -43.89 -13.40 24.02
C VAL A 525 -44.63 -14.42 24.89
N ALA A 526 -45.71 -14.04 25.59
CA ALA A 526 -46.54 -14.94 26.40
C ALA A 526 -46.93 -16.27 25.71
N PRO A 527 -47.40 -16.30 24.43
CA PRO A 527 -47.70 -17.55 23.75
C PRO A 527 -46.46 -18.42 23.49
N LEU A 528 -45.27 -17.81 23.34
CA LEU A 528 -44.01 -18.53 23.17
C LEU A 528 -43.56 -19.16 24.49
N VAL A 529 -43.61 -18.40 25.59
CA VAL A 529 -43.28 -18.89 26.94
C VAL A 529 -44.25 -20.00 27.40
N ALA A 530 -45.54 -19.91 27.02
CA ALA A 530 -46.51 -20.95 27.30
C ALA A 530 -46.21 -22.28 26.58
N LYS A 531 -45.63 -22.22 25.38
CA LYS A 531 -45.19 -23.41 24.63
C LYS A 531 -43.86 -23.95 25.15
N GLU A 532 -42.94 -23.07 25.55
CA GLU A 532 -41.58 -23.42 25.96
C GLU A 532 -41.19 -22.66 27.24
N PRO A 533 -41.43 -23.26 28.43
CA PRO A 533 -41.26 -22.57 29.72
C PRO A 533 -39.83 -22.09 30.02
N SER A 534 -38.83 -22.69 29.37
CA SER A 534 -37.41 -22.31 29.51
C SER A 534 -37.11 -20.87 29.04
N LEU A 535 -37.97 -20.29 28.20
CA LEU A 535 -37.88 -18.90 27.72
C LEU A 535 -38.24 -17.85 28.78
N SER A 536 -38.87 -18.25 29.90
CA SER A 536 -39.19 -17.33 31.00
C SER A 536 -37.96 -16.63 31.58
N GLN A 537 -36.81 -17.31 31.57
CA GLN A 537 -35.51 -16.77 32.02
C GLN A 537 -34.93 -15.73 31.07
N LEU A 538 -35.28 -15.76 29.78
CA LEU A 538 -34.82 -14.78 28.78
C LEU A 538 -35.55 -13.44 28.94
N PHE A 539 -36.84 -13.48 29.28
CA PHE A 539 -37.71 -12.30 29.34
C PHE A 539 -38.06 -11.85 30.78
N SER A 540 -37.32 -12.33 31.78
CA SER A 540 -37.71 -12.27 33.20
C SER A 540 -37.86 -10.86 33.78
N ALA A 541 -37.14 -9.85 33.28
CA ALA A 541 -37.28 -8.47 33.78
C ALA A 541 -38.63 -7.82 33.40
N THR A 542 -39.34 -8.36 32.40
CA THR A 542 -40.64 -7.84 31.96
C THR A 542 -41.82 -8.34 32.81
N ALA A 543 -41.62 -9.38 33.63
CA ALA A 543 -42.65 -9.94 34.50
C ALA A 543 -42.83 -9.13 35.81
N SER A 544 -41.77 -8.47 36.28
CA SER A 544 -41.76 -7.71 37.55
C SER A 544 -42.56 -6.41 37.54
N ASN A 545 -43.00 -5.90 36.38
CA ASN A 545 -43.82 -4.68 36.29
C ASN A 545 -45.34 -4.92 36.43
N LYS A 546 -45.79 -6.15 36.71
CA LYS A 546 -47.22 -6.48 36.87
C LYS A 546 -47.74 -6.56 38.31
N GLU A 547 -46.89 -6.56 39.33
CA GLU A 547 -47.34 -6.73 40.73
C GLU A 547 -47.58 -5.40 41.48
N GLY A 548 -47.42 -4.24 40.83
CA GLY A 548 -47.47 -2.93 41.49
C GLY A 548 -48.76 -2.11 41.35
N GLN A 549 -49.80 -2.56 40.63
CA GLN A 549 -50.93 -1.67 40.29
C GLN A 549 -52.36 -2.20 40.49
N ASP A 550 -52.57 -3.38 41.08
CA ASP A 550 -53.93 -3.95 41.21
C ASP A 550 -54.30 -4.44 42.62
N SER A 551 -53.91 -3.67 43.65
CA SER A 551 -54.52 -3.85 44.98
C SER A 551 -54.64 -2.52 45.73
N GLY A 552 -55.83 -1.93 45.65
CA GLY A 552 -56.27 -0.92 46.62
C GLY A 552 -57.21 0.12 46.03
N LEU A 553 -58.53 -0.18 46.06
CA LEU A 553 -59.61 0.69 46.58
C LEU A 553 -60.99 0.25 46.05
N GLU A 554 -61.59 -0.77 46.67
CA GLU A 554 -63.04 -0.82 46.91
C GLU A 554 -63.28 -1.48 48.28
N SER A 555 -63.42 -0.67 49.32
CA SER A 555 -64.46 -0.73 50.38
C SER A 555 -64.25 0.40 51.39
#